data_AF-A0A9E3IVL3-F1
#
_entry.id   AF-A0A9E3IVL3-F1
#
_cell.length_a   1.000
_cell.length_b   1.000
_cell.length_c   1.000
_cell.angle_alpha   90.00
_cell.angle_beta   90.00
_cell.angle_gamma   90.00
#
_symmetry.space_group_name_H-M   'P 1'
#
loop_
_entity.id
_entity.type
_entity.pdbx_description
1 polymer ?
#
loop_
_entity_poly.entity_id
_entity_poly.type
_entity_poly.pdbx_seq_one_letter_code
_entity_poly.pdbx_strand_id
1 'polypeptide(L)'
;MVNLDDYIDDGDEGPDVAADFAALKGCLKALADAVASTNLAVINAAQGDGGAATQRVQASIAALKRFQEAFAVLDAGQAEDASEDDEEA
;
A
#
# COMPACT_ATOMS: atom_id res chain seq x y z
N MET A 1 -2.58 47.76 -6.73
CA MET A 1 -2.25 47.12 -5.44
C MET A 1 -2.54 45.65 -5.66
N VAL A 2 -1.50 44.83 -5.69
CA VAL A 2 -1.65 43.38 -5.89
C VAL A 2 -2.25 42.83 -4.61
N ASN A 3 -3.34 42.07 -4.70
CA ASN A 3 -3.97 41.45 -3.53
C ASN A 3 -3.14 40.23 -3.17
N LEU A 4 -2.54 40.23 -1.98
CA LEU A 4 -1.74 39.10 -1.50
C LEU A 4 -2.62 37.89 -1.12
N ASP A 5 -3.93 38.08 -0.99
CA ASP A 5 -4.89 37.00 -0.74
C ASP A 5 -5.00 36.02 -1.93
N ASP A 6 -4.59 36.41 -3.15
CA ASP A 6 -4.48 35.51 -4.32
C ASP A 6 -3.19 34.65 -4.28
N TYR A 7 -2.26 34.91 -3.34
CA TYR A 7 -1.00 34.17 -3.15
C TYR A 7 -0.97 33.37 -1.85
N ILE A 8 -1.98 33.52 -0.98
CA ILE A 8 -2.21 32.59 0.12
C ILE A 8 -3.11 31.50 -0.44
N ASP A 9 -2.49 30.70 -1.30
CA ASP A 9 -2.95 29.37 -1.60
C ASP A 9 -2.87 28.57 -0.30
N ASP A 10 -4.01 28.40 0.37
CA ASP A 10 -4.21 27.45 1.47
C ASP A 10 -4.18 25.99 0.95
N GLY A 11 -3.75 25.78 -0.30
CA GLY A 11 -3.49 24.50 -0.94
C GLY A 11 -2.29 23.78 -0.33
N ASP A 12 -2.51 23.15 0.82
CA ASP A 12 -1.84 21.90 1.15
C ASP A 12 -2.37 20.78 0.23
N GLU A 13 -2.22 20.96 -1.08
CA GLU A 13 -2.55 19.98 -2.13
C GLU A 13 -1.26 19.34 -2.66
N GLY A 14 -0.24 19.20 -1.81
CA GLY A 14 0.90 18.34 -2.10
C GLY A 14 0.58 16.88 -1.75
N PRO A 15 1.26 15.89 -2.36
CA PRO A 15 1.08 14.48 -2.01
C PRO A 15 1.24 14.29 -0.50
N ASP A 16 0.28 13.61 0.15
CA ASP A 16 0.36 13.30 1.58
C ASP A 16 1.46 12.26 1.83
N VAL A 17 2.71 12.76 1.88
CA VAL A 17 3.93 11.97 2.08
C VAL A 17 3.84 11.14 3.36
N ALA A 18 3.15 11.63 4.39
CA ALA A 18 2.97 10.88 5.63
C ALA A 18 2.03 9.66 5.43
N ALA A 19 0.93 9.84 4.70
CA ALA A 19 0.05 8.74 4.29
C ALA A 19 0.78 7.74 3.40
N ASP A 20 1.58 8.19 2.44
CA ASP A 20 2.38 7.33 1.56
C ASP A 20 3.42 6.52 2.33
N PHE A 21 4.14 7.14 3.26
CA PHE A 21 5.09 6.39 4.12
C PHE A 21 4.37 5.35 5.00
N ALA A 22 3.17 5.67 5.50
CA ALA A 22 2.37 4.73 6.26
C ALA A 22 1.87 3.56 5.38
N ALA A 23 1.42 3.85 4.17
CA ALA A 23 1.00 2.88 3.17
C ALA A 23 2.14 1.96 2.73
N LEU A 24 3.32 2.52 2.43
CA LEU A 24 4.53 1.75 2.09
C LEU A 24 4.94 0.82 3.23
N LYS A 25 4.95 1.32 4.47
CA LYS A 25 5.21 0.49 5.65
C LYS A 25 4.17 -0.61 5.81
N GLY A 26 2.89 -0.31 5.55
CA GLY A 26 1.79 -1.26 5.53
C GLY A 26 2.01 -2.38 4.51
N CYS A 27 2.37 -2.02 3.28
CA CYS A 27 2.71 -2.95 2.21
C CYS A 27 3.85 -3.88 2.62
N LEU A 28 4.98 -3.34 3.10
CA LEU A 28 6.13 -4.15 3.47
C LEU A 28 5.81 -5.14 4.60
N LYS A 29 5.04 -4.71 5.60
CA LYS A 29 4.62 -5.58 6.70
C LYS A 29 3.67 -6.68 6.21
N ALA A 30 2.69 -6.33 5.39
CA ALA A 30 1.75 -7.28 4.82
C ALA A 30 2.45 -8.31 3.91
N LEU A 31 3.44 -7.89 3.13
CA LEU A 31 4.26 -8.77 2.30
C LEU A 31 5.09 -9.74 3.16
N ALA A 32 5.73 -9.24 4.22
CA ALA A 32 6.47 -10.08 5.16
C ALA A 32 5.58 -11.15 5.83
N ASP A 33 4.39 -10.77 6.27
CA ASP A 33 3.39 -11.69 6.83
C ASP A 33 2.97 -12.78 5.82
N ALA A 34 2.77 -12.39 4.56
CA ALA A 34 2.38 -13.30 3.49
C ALA A 34 3.48 -14.34 3.21
N VAL A 35 4.72 -13.88 3.04
CA VAL A 35 5.89 -14.76 2.81
C VAL A 35 6.10 -15.72 3.96
N ALA A 36 6.05 -15.22 5.21
CA ALA A 36 6.20 -16.07 6.39
C ALA A 36 5.10 -17.14 6.47
N SER A 37 3.86 -16.77 6.16
CA SER A 37 2.72 -17.70 6.14
C SER A 37 2.87 -18.75 5.04
N THR A 38 3.29 -18.36 3.84
CA THR A 38 3.56 -19.30 2.73
C THR A 38 4.67 -20.29 3.08
N ASN A 39 5.76 -19.82 3.70
CA ASN A 39 6.85 -20.70 4.14
C ASN A 39 6.35 -21.75 5.16
N LEU A 40 5.53 -21.34 6.12
CA LEU A 40 4.92 -22.26 7.07
C LEU A 40 3.94 -23.23 6.40
N ALA A 41 3.21 -22.80 5.37
CA ALA A 41 2.35 -23.69 4.60
C ALA A 41 3.14 -24.82 3.93
N VAL A 42 4.28 -24.49 3.31
CA VAL A 42 5.18 -25.46 2.67
C VAL A 42 5.74 -26.43 3.70
N ILE A 43 6.18 -25.94 4.86
CA ILE A 43 6.70 -26.79 5.95
C ILE A 43 5.62 -27.75 6.45
N ASN A 44 4.41 -27.27 6.72
CA ASN A 44 3.30 -28.10 7.19
C ASN A 44 2.90 -29.15 6.15
N ALA A 45 2.87 -28.77 4.85
CA ALA A 45 2.59 -29.70 3.76
C ALA A 45 3.66 -30.80 3.67
N ALA A 46 4.95 -30.45 3.81
CA ALA A 46 6.05 -31.40 3.83
C ALA A 46 5.99 -32.36 5.04
N GLN A 47 5.39 -31.93 6.14
CA GLN A 47 5.15 -32.76 7.34
C GLN A 47 3.89 -33.64 7.23
N GLY A 48 3.14 -33.54 6.13
CA GLY A 48 1.89 -34.27 5.92
C GLY A 48 0.66 -33.64 6.60
N ASP A 49 0.81 -32.46 7.21
CA ASP A 49 -0.30 -31.72 7.82
C ASP A 49 -0.94 -30.75 6.81
N GLY A 50 -1.76 -31.31 5.91
CA GLY A 50 -2.49 -30.55 4.90
C GLY A 50 -3.49 -29.55 5.47
N GLY A 51 -4.04 -29.82 6.66
CA GLY A 51 -4.98 -28.92 7.34
C GLY A 51 -4.28 -27.64 7.79
N ALA A 52 -3.16 -27.78 8.51
CA ALA A 52 -2.35 -26.64 8.91
C ALA A 52 -1.74 -25.91 7.71
N ALA A 53 -1.35 -26.63 6.65
CA ALA A 53 -0.87 -26.01 5.41
C ALA A 53 -1.94 -25.10 4.79
N THR A 54 -3.18 -25.60 4.68
CA THR A 54 -4.32 -24.84 4.12
C THR A 54 -4.60 -23.58 4.93
N GLN A 55 -4.61 -23.66 6.26
CA GLN A 55 -4.80 -22.48 7.12
C GLN A 55 -3.74 -21.42 6.88
N ARG A 56 -2.48 -21.83 6.69
CA ARG A 56 -1.37 -20.91 6.40
C ARG A 56 -1.48 -20.26 5.02
N VAL A 57 -1.97 -20.99 4.01
CA VAL A 57 -2.28 -20.39 2.70
C VAL A 57 -3.36 -19.32 2.84
N GLN A 58 -4.43 -19.58 3.59
CA GLN A 58 -5.49 -18.58 3.83
C GLN A 58 -4.97 -17.34 4.57
N ALA A 59 -4.08 -17.52 5.57
CA ALA A 59 -3.43 -16.41 6.24
C ALA A 59 -2.56 -15.58 5.28
N SER A 60 -1.84 -16.23 4.37
CA SER A 60 -1.06 -15.56 3.32
C SER A 60 -1.95 -14.74 2.39
N ILE A 61 -3.07 -15.29 1.93
CA ILE A 61 -4.05 -14.57 1.10
C ILE A 61 -4.62 -13.35 1.84
N ALA A 62 -4.96 -13.49 3.12
CA ALA A 62 -5.44 -12.37 3.92
C ALA A 62 -4.38 -11.25 4.08
N ALA A 63 -3.10 -11.62 4.19
CA ALA A 63 -2.01 -10.66 4.19
C ALA A 63 -1.86 -9.95 2.83
N LEU A 64 -1.99 -10.67 1.71
CA LEU A 64 -1.95 -10.08 0.37
C LEU A 64 -3.12 -9.12 0.10
N LYS A 65 -4.30 -9.37 0.67
CA LYS A 65 -5.41 -8.41 0.61
C LYS A 65 -5.07 -7.09 1.33
N ARG A 66 -4.52 -7.18 2.54
CA ARG A 66 -4.02 -6.00 3.27
C ARG A 66 -2.91 -5.26 2.51
N PHE A 67 -2.04 -6.00 1.81
CA PHE A 67 -1.04 -5.41 0.93
C PHE A 67 -1.71 -4.60 -0.17
N GLN A 68 -2.70 -5.17 -0.88
CA GLN A 68 -3.41 -4.50 -1.96
C GLN A 68 -4.11 -3.22 -1.48
N GLU A 69 -4.77 -3.29 -0.32
CA GLU A 69 -5.44 -2.13 0.29
C GLU A 69 -4.45 -1.00 0.60
N ALA A 70 -3.28 -1.32 1.16
CA ALA A 70 -2.25 -0.33 1.41
C ALA A 70 -1.60 0.18 0.11
N PHE A 71 -1.43 -0.69 -0.89
CA PHE A 71 -0.83 -0.32 -2.17
C PHE A 71 -1.72 0.62 -2.98
N ALA A 72 -3.05 0.48 -2.89
CA ALA A 72 -4.00 1.37 -3.54
C ALA A 72 -3.86 2.84 -3.11
N VAL A 73 -3.39 3.10 -1.89
CA VAL A 73 -3.10 4.47 -1.42
C VAL A 73 -1.92 5.07 -2.19
N LEU A 74 -0.87 4.27 -2.41
CA LEU A 74 0.31 4.71 -3.17
C LEU A 74 -0.01 4.93 -4.65
N ASP A 75 -0.88 4.09 -5.21
CA ASP A 75 -1.28 4.15 -6.62
C ASP A 75 -2.20 5.37 -6.87
N ALA A 76 -3.03 5.73 -5.88
CA ALA A 76 -3.87 6.93 -5.94
C ALA A 76 -3.03 8.22 -5.97
N GLY A 77 -1.97 8.30 -5.15
CA GLY A 77 -1.05 9.45 -5.17
C GLY A 77 -0.31 9.63 -6.50
N GLN A 78 -0.02 8.54 -7.23
CA GLN A 78 0.57 8.63 -8.58
C GLN A 78 -0.40 9.13 -9.66
N ALA A 79 -1.71 8.94 -9.47
CA ALA A 79 -2.71 9.37 -10.44
C ALA A 79 -2.98 10.88 -10.38
N GLU A 80 -2.82 11.49 -9.20
CA GLU A 80 -3.00 12.93 -8.97
C GLU A 80 -1.79 13.73 -9.50
N ASP A 81 -0.56 13.24 -9.27
CA ASP A 81 0.70 13.83 -9.78
C ASP A 81 0.75 13.89 -11.33
N ALA A 82 0.05 12.97 -12.01
CA ALA A 82 0.01 12.92 -13.48
C ALA A 82 -0.99 13.93 -14.11
N SER A 83 -1.88 14.53 -13.33
CA SER A 83 -2.88 15.49 -13.83
C SER A 83 -2.45 16.96 -13.73
N GLU A 84 -1.43 17.27 -12.94
CA GLU A 84 -0.94 18.64 -12.76
C GLU A 84 0.07 19.09 -13.84
N ASP A 85 0.71 18.14 -14.54
CA ASP A 85 1.71 18.42 -15.59
C ASP A 85 1.10 18.81 -16.97
N ASP A 86 -0.22 18.74 -17.14
CA ASP A 86 -0.90 18.96 -18.45
C ASP A 86 -1.53 20.37 -18.62
N GLU A 87 -1.43 21.27 -17.64
CA GLU A 87 -2.01 22.63 -17.71
C GLU A 87 -1.03 23.76 -18.11
N GLU A 88 0.24 23.47 -18.41
CA GLU A 88 1.25 24.48 -18.85
C GLU A 88 1.73 24.36 -20.32
N ALA A 89 0.95 23.79 -21.25
CA ALA A 89 1.31 23.68 -22.68
C ALA A 89 0.48 24.54 -23.66
#